data_AF-A0A2N6E3R0-F1
#
_entry.id   AF-A0A2N6E3R0-F1
#
_cell.length_a   1.000
_cell.length_b   1.000
_cell.length_c   1.000
_cell.angle_alpha   90.00
_cell.angle_beta   90.00
_cell.angle_gamma   90.00
#
_symmetry.space_group_name_H-M   'P 1'
#
loop_
_entity.id
_entity.type
_entity.pdbx_description
1 polymer ?
#
loop_
_entity_poly.entity_id
_entity_poly.type
_entity_poly.pdbx_seq_one_letter_code
_entity_poly.pdbx_strand_id
1 'polypeptide(L)'
;MGFWLFLLLLVVIGCGVYFCHRLKLIEEDIRRDLAADENNEEAPPQEETPVDSGPAEPVEMEHREEASGPAEQILTLVQREPGIKQTELYGRIPDQPRKSLQEQLRKLADDGRLRRVKKGSSYQLFPA
;
A
#
# COMPACT_ATOMS: atom_id res chain seq x y z
N MET A 1 38.13 -18.14 -20.76
CA MET A 1 37.29 -16.92 -20.74
C MET A 1 35.86 -17.18 -21.25
N GLY A 2 35.64 -17.84 -22.39
CA GLY A 2 34.28 -18.03 -22.96
C GLY A 2 33.28 -18.87 -22.15
N PHE A 3 33.74 -19.93 -21.45
CA PHE A 3 32.86 -20.79 -20.66
C PHE A 3 32.15 -20.07 -19.51
N TRP A 4 32.87 -19.18 -18.81
CA TRP A 4 32.31 -18.36 -17.73
C TRP A 4 31.26 -17.36 -18.24
N LEU A 5 31.50 -16.78 -19.42
CA LEU A 5 30.56 -15.86 -20.05
C LEU A 5 29.28 -16.58 -20.52
N PHE A 6 29.42 -17.80 -21.04
CA PHE A 6 28.29 -18.66 -21.39
C PHE A 6 27.44 -19.03 -20.15
N LEU A 7 28.10 -19.38 -19.04
CA LEU A 7 27.42 -19.73 -17.79
C LEU A 7 26.66 -18.53 -17.21
N LEU A 8 27.27 -17.34 -17.26
CA LEU A 8 26.63 -16.07 -16.87
C LEU A 8 25.42 -15.76 -17.75
N LEU A 9 25.54 -15.94 -19.08
CA LEU A 9 24.42 -15.76 -20.01
C LEU A 9 23.25 -16.70 -19.67
N LEU A 10 23.54 -17.96 -19.35
CA LEU A 10 22.53 -18.95 -18.98
C LEU A 10 21.77 -18.56 -17.71
N VAL A 11 22.48 -18.02 -16.71
CA VAL A 11 21.86 -17.50 -15.48
C VAL A 11 20.96 -16.30 -15.77
N VAL A 12 21.40 -15.35 -16.59
CA VAL A 12 20.60 -14.17 -16.96
C VAL A 12 19.33 -14.59 -17.70
N ILE A 13 19.43 -15.52 -18.65
CA ILE A 13 18.29 -16.06 -19.38
C ILE A 13 17.34 -16.78 -18.43
N GLY A 14 17.86 -17.65 -17.55
CA GLY A 14 17.06 -18.36 -16.55
C GLY A 14 16.31 -17.41 -15.60
N CYS A 15 16.99 -16.36 -15.12
CA CYS A 15 16.37 -15.31 -14.32
C CYS A 15 15.27 -14.56 -15.09
N GLY A 16 15.52 -14.21 -16.36
CA GLY A 16 14.53 -13.56 -17.21
C GLY A 16 13.26 -14.42 -17.40
N VAL A 17 13.44 -15.71 -17.70
CA VAL A 17 12.33 -16.67 -17.86
C VAL A 17 11.56 -16.84 -16.55
N TYR A 18 12.26 -17.01 -15.42
CA TYR A 18 11.63 -17.10 -14.11
C TYR A 18 10.79 -15.86 -13.79
N PHE A 19 11.34 -14.67 -14.08
CA PHE A 19 10.64 -13.40 -13.82
C PHE A 19 9.39 -13.25 -14.69
N CYS A 20 9.47 -13.57 -15.99
CA CYS A 20 8.31 -13.59 -16.87
C CYS A 20 7.22 -14.57 -16.40
N HIS A 21 7.61 -15.76 -15.94
CA HIS A 21 6.67 -16.74 -15.41
C HIS A 21 6.00 -16.25 -14.11
N ARG A 22 6.78 -15.61 -13.23
CA ARG A 22 6.26 -15.00 -11.99
C ARG A 22 5.27 -13.87 -12.27
N LEU A 23 5.53 -13.03 -13.26
CA LEU A 23 4.62 -11.94 -13.62
C LEU A 23 3.27 -12.45 -14.16
N LYS A 24 3.28 -13.48 -15.01
CA LYS A 24 2.05 -14.09 -15.53
C LYS A 24 1.18 -14.70 -14.43
N LEU A 25 1.81 -15.38 -13.48
CA LEU A 25 1.09 -15.98 -12.35
C LEU A 25 0.39 -14.90 -11.51
N ILE A 26 1.05 -13.76 -11.30
CA ILE A 26 0.46 -12.61 -10.60
C ILE A 26 -0.69 -11.99 -11.40
N GLU A 27 -0.58 -11.89 -12.73
CA GLU A 27 -1.66 -11.38 -13.58
C GLU A 27 -2.92 -12.25 -13.50
N GLU A 28 -2.76 -13.57 -13.50
CA GLU A 28 -3.88 -14.52 -13.38
C GLU A 28 -4.55 -14.43 -12.01
N ASP A 29 -3.77 -14.27 -10.95
CA ASP A 29 -4.28 -14.10 -9.57
C ASP A 29 -5.14 -12.83 -9.47
N ILE A 30 -4.64 -11.71 -9.97
CA ILE A 30 -5.37 -10.43 -9.96
C ILE A 30 -6.66 -10.52 -10.79
N ARG A 31 -6.63 -11.17 -11.96
CA ARG A 31 -7.85 -11.32 -12.77
C ARG A 31 -8.88 -12.20 -12.08
N ARG A 32 -8.43 -13.21 -11.33
CA ARG A 32 -9.31 -14.07 -10.54
C ARG A 32 -9.96 -13.30 -9.40
N ASP A 33 -9.20 -12.48 -8.70
CA ASP A 33 -9.69 -11.67 -7.59
C ASP A 33 -10.70 -10.61 -8.07
N LEU A 34 -10.41 -9.91 -9.17
CA LEU A 34 -11.35 -8.96 -9.78
C LEU A 34 -12.66 -9.62 -10.20
N ALA A 35 -12.60 -10.83 -10.80
CA ALA A 35 -13.79 -11.58 -11.17
C ALA A 35 -14.58 -12.12 -9.95
N ALA A 36 -13.93 -12.27 -8.80
CA ALA A 36 -14.59 -12.65 -7.56
C ALA A 36 -15.29 -11.45 -6.90
N ASP A 37 -14.65 -10.27 -6.93
CA ASP A 37 -15.21 -9.02 -6.40
C ASP A 37 -16.43 -8.54 -7.20
N GLU A 38 -16.40 -8.62 -8.55
CA GLU A 38 -17.56 -8.30 -9.40
C GLU A 38 -18.80 -9.17 -9.10
N ASN A 39 -18.60 -10.41 -8.66
CA ASN A 39 -19.70 -11.31 -8.27
C ASN A 39 -20.22 -11.04 -6.85
N ASN A 40 -19.56 -10.21 -6.05
CA ASN A 40 -19.91 -9.93 -4.65
C ASN A 40 -20.56 -8.53 -4.47
N GLU A 41 -20.63 -7.72 -5.53
CA GLU A 41 -21.13 -6.33 -5.52
C GLU A 41 -22.65 -6.20 -5.84
N GLU A 42 -23.43 -7.28 -5.73
CA GLU A 42 -24.91 -7.30 -5.90
C GLU A 42 -25.71 -7.13 -4.59
N ALA A 43 -25.18 -6.41 -3.59
CA ALA A 43 -25.95 -5.99 -2.41
C ALA A 43 -26.26 -4.47 -2.49
N PRO A 44 -27.52 -4.06 -2.74
CA PRO A 44 -27.83 -2.66 -3.02
C PRO A 44 -27.67 -1.75 -1.78
N PRO A 45 -27.16 -0.51 -1.95
CA PRO A 45 -27.08 0.50 -0.89
C PRO A 45 -28.48 0.99 -0.49
N GLN A 46 -28.74 1.09 0.82
CA GLN A 46 -29.97 1.72 1.33
C GLN A 46 -29.88 3.25 1.19
N GLU A 47 -30.89 3.81 0.50
CA GLU A 47 -31.14 5.24 0.25
C GLU A 47 -31.34 6.08 1.51
N GLU A 48 -31.01 7.37 1.37
CA GLU A 48 -30.93 8.42 2.38
C GLU A 48 -32.24 9.22 2.62
N THR A 49 -32.37 9.78 3.85
CA THR A 49 -33.02 11.07 4.28
C THR A 49 -34.57 11.14 4.37
N PRO A 50 -35.23 12.14 5.05
CA PRO A 50 -34.76 13.46 5.57
C PRO A 50 -35.38 14.01 6.91
N VAL A 51 -34.68 14.88 7.67
CA VAL A 51 -35.25 15.87 8.65
C VAL A 51 -34.23 17.02 8.84
N ASP A 52 -34.42 18.21 8.24
CA ASP A 52 -35.08 19.46 8.72
C ASP A 52 -34.24 20.41 9.61
N SER A 53 -33.85 21.53 8.98
CA SER A 53 -33.58 22.92 9.40
C SER A 53 -33.02 23.31 10.79
N GLY A 54 -31.89 24.05 10.77
CA GLY A 54 -31.52 25.01 11.82
C GLY A 54 -30.13 25.64 11.64
N PRO A 55 -29.97 26.99 11.50
CA PRO A 55 -28.69 27.64 11.28
C PRO A 55 -28.07 28.13 12.60
N ALA A 56 -26.90 27.60 12.96
CA ALA A 56 -25.97 28.20 13.91
C ALA A 56 -24.56 27.62 13.72
N GLU A 57 -23.70 28.38 13.06
CA GLU A 57 -22.25 28.35 13.35
C GLU A 57 -22.00 28.90 14.78
N PRO A 58 -20.83 28.68 15.42
CA PRO A 58 -19.57 28.13 14.90
C PRO A 58 -18.88 27.12 15.86
N VAL A 59 -17.65 26.73 15.50
CA VAL A 59 -16.54 26.26 16.36
C VAL A 59 -16.35 24.74 16.43
N GLU A 60 -15.40 24.29 15.60
CA GLU A 60 -14.26 23.46 16.01
C GLU A 60 -14.58 22.07 16.57
N MET A 61 -14.65 21.10 15.67
CA MET A 61 -13.75 19.94 15.65
C MET A 61 -14.05 19.19 14.36
N GLU A 62 -13.19 19.36 13.35
CA GLU A 62 -13.07 18.40 12.25
C GLU A 62 -12.61 17.05 12.85
N HIS A 63 -13.54 16.29 13.42
CA HIS A 63 -13.47 14.84 13.36
C HIS A 63 -14.08 14.45 12.01
N ARG A 64 -13.29 14.72 10.97
CA ARG A 64 -13.51 14.17 9.64
C ARG A 64 -13.18 12.69 9.76
N GLU A 65 -14.16 11.90 10.18
CA GLU A 65 -14.20 10.45 9.96
C GLU A 65 -14.37 10.21 8.45
N GLU A 66 -13.39 10.65 7.66
CA GLU A 66 -13.27 10.21 6.29
C GLU A 66 -12.54 8.88 6.31
N ALA A 67 -13.23 7.87 5.79
CA ALA A 67 -12.74 6.53 5.48
C ALA A 67 -11.21 6.49 5.39
N SER A 68 -10.55 6.13 6.49
CA SER A 68 -9.10 6.19 6.60
C SER A 68 -8.47 5.25 5.62
N GLY A 69 -8.11 5.81 4.46
CA GLY A 69 -7.49 5.09 3.39
C GLY A 69 -6.17 4.48 3.87
N PRO A 70 -5.68 3.46 3.17
CA PRO A 70 -4.38 2.85 3.39
C PRO A 70 -3.23 3.79 3.82
N ALA A 71 -3.13 4.93 3.15
CA ALA A 71 -2.09 5.92 3.39
C ALA A 71 -2.23 6.64 4.74
N GLU A 72 -3.47 6.88 5.20
CA GLU A 72 -3.74 7.55 6.46
C GLU A 72 -3.47 6.63 7.65
N GLN A 73 -3.75 5.33 7.50
CA GLN A 73 -3.37 4.33 8.49
C GLN A 73 -1.85 4.29 8.68
N ILE A 74 -1.08 4.34 7.59
CA ILE A 74 0.39 4.41 7.65
C ILE A 74 0.84 5.65 8.42
N LEU A 75 0.31 6.83 8.08
CA LEU A 75 0.68 8.08 8.75
C LEU A 75 0.32 8.05 10.23
N THR A 76 -0.86 7.54 10.58
CA THR A 76 -1.31 7.40 11.98
C THR A 76 -0.37 6.50 12.77
N LEU A 77 0.06 5.37 12.19
CA LEU A 77 1.01 4.46 12.84
C LEU A 77 2.39 5.10 13.01
N VAL A 78 2.88 5.83 12.01
CA VAL A 78 4.19 6.50 12.06
C VAL A 78 4.17 7.71 13.00
N GLN A 79 3.05 8.41 13.13
CA GLN A 79 2.86 9.46 14.14
C GLN A 79 2.83 8.89 15.56
N ARG A 80 2.17 7.75 15.77
CA ARG A 80 2.14 7.06 17.06
C ARG A 80 3.49 6.50 17.46
N GLU A 81 4.24 5.95 16.50
CA GLU A 81 5.57 5.36 16.73
C GLU A 81 6.60 5.87 15.71
N PRO A 82 7.17 7.07 15.94
CA PRO A 82 8.24 7.60 15.11
C PRO A 82 9.48 6.70 15.15
N GLY A 83 10.05 6.43 13.98
CA GLY A 83 11.23 5.58 13.83
C GLY A 83 10.93 4.09 13.69
N ILE A 84 9.65 3.70 13.59
CA ILE A 84 9.24 2.33 13.27
C ILE A 84 9.94 1.83 12.01
N LYS A 85 10.38 0.57 12.01
CA LYS A 85 10.99 -0.02 10.81
C LYS A 85 9.91 -0.31 9.78
N GLN A 86 10.22 -0.08 8.51
CA GLN A 86 9.34 -0.41 7.39
C GLN A 86 8.93 -1.90 7.38
N THR A 87 9.83 -2.80 7.80
CA THR A 87 9.55 -4.24 7.94
C THR A 87 8.58 -4.56 9.07
N GLU A 88 8.59 -3.78 10.15
CA GLU A 88 7.67 -3.95 11.28
C GLU A 88 6.28 -3.39 10.92
N LEU A 89 6.21 -2.31 10.14
CA LEU A 89 4.97 -1.73 9.65
C LEU A 89 4.15 -2.73 8.81
N TYR A 90 4.80 -3.55 7.98
CA TYR A 90 4.11 -4.59 7.21
C TYR A 90 3.40 -5.64 8.07
N GLY A 91 3.84 -5.86 9.31
CA GLY A 91 3.17 -6.77 10.24
C GLY A 91 1.93 -6.17 10.90
N ARG A 92 1.79 -4.84 10.85
CA ARG A 92 0.69 -4.11 11.51
C ARG A 92 -0.48 -3.78 10.58
N ILE A 93 -0.25 -3.86 9.26
CA ILE A 93 -1.28 -3.67 8.25
C ILE A 93 -1.34 -4.95 7.39
N PRO A 94 -1.90 -6.05 7.92
CA PRO A 94 -1.96 -7.32 7.21
C PRO A 94 -2.91 -7.30 6.00
N ASP A 95 -3.91 -6.42 6.02
CA ASP A 95 -4.92 -6.27 4.96
C ASP A 95 -4.39 -5.68 3.66
N GLN A 96 -3.11 -5.28 3.60
CA GLN A 96 -2.54 -4.72 2.40
C GLN A 96 -1.35 -5.50 1.86
N PRO A 97 -1.30 -5.71 0.52
CA PRO A 97 -0.15 -6.34 -0.09
C PRO A 97 1.08 -5.45 0.08
N ARG A 98 2.21 -6.07 0.45
CA ARG A 98 3.48 -5.38 0.72
C ARG A 98 3.92 -4.41 -0.37
N LYS A 99 3.64 -4.75 -1.64
CA LYS A 99 3.96 -3.91 -2.80
C LYS A 99 3.17 -2.59 -2.77
N SER A 100 1.87 -2.64 -2.46
CA SER A 100 1.01 -1.46 -2.31
C SER A 100 1.48 -0.58 -1.15
N LEU A 101 1.80 -1.17 0.00
CA LEU A 101 2.38 -0.42 1.14
C LEU A 101 3.70 0.24 0.77
N GLN A 102 4.56 -0.44 0.00
CA GLN A 102 5.85 0.11 -0.43
C GLN A 102 5.67 1.27 -1.42
N GLU A 103 4.71 1.18 -2.33
CA GLU A 103 4.35 2.26 -3.26
C GLU A 103 3.76 3.46 -2.51
N GLN A 104 2.84 3.23 -1.58
CA GLN A 104 2.27 4.28 -0.72
C GLN A 104 3.33 4.97 0.13
N LEU A 105 4.26 4.22 0.73
CA LEU A 105 5.37 4.79 1.49
C LEU A 105 6.32 5.63 0.64
N ARG A 106 6.51 5.28 -0.65
CA ARG A 106 7.27 6.13 -1.58
C ARG A 106 6.50 7.40 -1.88
N LYS A 107 5.23 7.27 -2.27
CA LYS A 107 4.36 8.40 -2.59
C LYS A 107 4.27 9.38 -1.42
N LEU A 108 4.03 8.91 -0.20
CA LEU A 108 3.99 9.75 1.01
C LEU A 108 5.32 10.46 1.30
N ALA A 109 6.45 9.85 0.94
CA ALA A 109 7.75 10.48 1.09
C ALA A 109 8.03 11.52 0.00
N ASP A 110 7.62 11.23 -1.24
CA ASP A 110 7.72 12.16 -2.36
C ASP A 110 6.79 13.37 -2.16
N ASP A 111 5.61 13.16 -1.58
CA ASP A 111 4.64 14.19 -1.18
C ASP A 111 5.08 14.97 0.09
N GLY A 112 6.21 14.61 0.71
CA GLY A 112 6.73 15.29 1.90
C GLY A 112 5.88 15.10 3.16
N ARG A 113 5.01 14.08 3.21
CA ARG A 113 4.18 13.75 4.39
C ARG A 113 4.86 12.76 5.34
N LEU A 114 5.91 12.09 4.88
CA LEU A 114 6.65 11.08 5.63
C LEU A 114 8.14 11.14 5.30
N ARG A 115 9.01 10.96 6.30
CA ARG A 115 10.46 10.91 6.09
C ARG A 115 10.98 9.48 6.24
N ARG A 116 11.79 9.05 5.27
CA ARG A 116 12.40 7.72 5.25
C ARG A 116 13.90 7.83 5.47
N VAL A 117 14.42 7.22 6.54
CA VAL A 117 15.84 7.21 6.86
C VAL A 117 16.37 5.79 6.77
N LYS A 118 17.40 5.57 5.94
CA LYS A 118 18.01 4.24 5.80
C LYS A 118 18.82 3.90 7.06
N LYS A 119 18.52 2.78 7.70
CA LYS A 119 19.25 2.26 8.87
C LYS A 119 19.56 0.77 8.66
N GLY A 120 20.80 0.49 8.25
CA GLY A 120 21.23 -0.87 7.88
C GLY A 120 20.55 -1.35 6.59
N SER A 121 19.87 -2.49 6.66
CA SER A 121 19.14 -3.13 5.54
C SER A 121 17.69 -2.67 5.40
N SER A 122 17.18 -1.84 6.31
CA SER A 122 15.78 -1.38 6.32
C SER A 122 15.69 0.14 6.44
N TYR A 123 14.48 0.67 6.25
CA TYR A 123 14.18 2.09 6.44
C TYR A 123 13.41 2.28 7.74
N GLN A 124 13.77 3.33 8.47
CA GLN A 124 12.96 3.88 9.55
C GLN A 124 12.06 4.97 8.99
N LEU A 125 10.83 4.99 9.49
CA LEU A 125 9.79 5.90 9.05
C LEU A 125 9.56 6.94 10.14
N PHE A 126 9.53 8.22 9.76
CA PHE A 126 9.27 9.33 10.66
C PHE A 126 8.17 10.21 10.07
N PRO A 127 7.39 10.92 10.89
CA PRO A 127 6.57 12.02 10.40
C PRO A 127 7.47 13.09 9.74
N ALA A 128 6.93 13.80 8.76
CA ALA A 128 7.68 14.82 7.99
C ALA A 128 8.22 15.96 8.85
#